data_AF-A0A679EJX0-F1
#
_entry.id   AF-A0A679EJX0-F1
#
_cell.length_a   1.000
_cell.length_b   1.000
_cell.length_c   1.000
_cell.angle_alpha   90.00
_cell.angle_beta   90.00
_cell.angle_gamma   90.00
#
_symmetry.space_group_name_H-M   'P 1'
#
loop_
_entity.id
_entity.type
_entity.pdbx_description
1 polymer ?
#
loop_
_entity_poly.entity_id
_entity_poly.type
_entity_poly.pdbx_seq_one_letter_code
_entity_poly.pdbx_strand_id
1 'polypeptide(L)'
;MNKTTYSFPFFLGLLEGDGSIQVNHWRKRILQFRILIKLKYTEDNYRMLTEIRDELNIFNVHIRNDYVLLIEDDKRKLKLLIKRIDLFGGFLLTKVRLRYCFFKYALKHDITFSEYAAIKSNSEWFGYHKIVPYDYNDILTKPFFDDWLCGIIEAEGCFSVRKSKNHSFSISQKDELDFINAVKLKFSLPNKIQTRSNSFYVIETYNRRAINDIILFCDTKLKGQKQVSLNYFKTFFYDINKCRV
;
A
#
# COMPACT_ATOMS: atom_id res chain seq x y z
N MET A 1 14.59 -1.51 25.34
CA MET A 1 14.40 -1.53 23.86
C MET A 1 13.09 -0.84 23.56
N ASN A 2 13.11 0.29 22.86
CA ASN A 2 11.87 0.94 22.41
C ASN A 2 11.20 -0.02 21.42
N LYS A 3 10.00 -0.50 21.75
CA LYS A 3 9.14 -1.21 20.78
C LYS A 3 8.94 -0.25 19.61
N THR A 4 9.35 -0.64 18.41
CA THR A 4 9.00 0.09 17.19
C THR A 4 7.48 0.05 17.05
N THR A 5 6.86 1.21 16.82
CA THR A 5 5.39 1.33 16.71
C THR A 5 4.91 0.82 15.35
N TYR A 6 5.78 0.89 14.33
CA TYR A 6 5.56 0.40 12.98
C TYR A 6 6.63 -0.63 12.59
N SER A 7 6.39 -1.33 11.49
CA SER A 7 7.41 -2.09 10.80
C SER A 7 7.61 -1.50 9.41
N PHE A 8 8.83 -1.55 8.88
CA PHE A 8 9.10 -1.10 7.51
C PHE A 8 8.23 -1.81 6.45
N PRO A 9 7.91 -3.11 6.58
CA PRO A 9 6.92 -3.77 5.71
C PRO A 9 5.54 -3.11 5.71
N PHE A 10 5.03 -2.66 6.87
CA PHE A 10 3.77 -1.92 6.93
C PHE A 10 3.84 -0.64 6.07
N PHE A 11 4.93 0.12 6.17
CA PHE A 11 5.16 1.29 5.30
C PHE A 11 5.19 0.89 3.81
N LEU A 12 5.84 -0.22 3.44
CA LEU A 12 5.86 -0.70 2.06
C LEU A 12 4.45 -1.03 1.55
N GLY A 13 3.62 -1.64 2.39
CA GLY A 13 2.22 -1.92 2.05
C GLY A 13 1.40 -0.64 1.87
N LEU A 14 1.58 0.35 2.74
CA LEU A 14 0.92 1.65 2.62
C LEU A 14 1.36 2.41 1.36
N LEU A 15 2.65 2.33 1.01
CA LEU A 15 3.23 2.88 -0.22
C LEU A 15 2.68 2.18 -1.48
N GLU A 16 2.37 0.88 -1.40
CA GLU A 16 1.78 0.11 -2.50
C GLU A 16 0.36 0.60 -2.84
N GLY A 17 -0.47 0.83 -1.81
CA GLY A 17 -1.85 1.31 -1.97
C GLY A 17 -1.96 2.80 -2.28
N ASP A 18 -1.57 3.65 -1.32
CA ASP A 18 -1.80 5.11 -1.36
C ASP A 18 -0.54 5.93 -1.72
N GLY A 19 0.52 5.24 -2.13
CA GLY A 19 1.80 5.86 -2.41
C GLY A 19 2.07 6.22 -3.87
N SER A 20 3.09 7.05 -4.06
CA SER A 20 3.56 7.47 -5.36
C SER A 20 5.09 7.56 -5.38
N ILE A 21 5.70 6.83 -6.32
CA ILE A 21 7.13 6.91 -6.63
C ILE A 21 7.27 7.62 -7.96
N GLN A 22 7.93 8.77 -7.95
CA GLN A 22 7.88 9.75 -9.04
C GLN A 22 9.28 10.17 -9.50
N VAL A 23 9.48 10.10 -10.82
CA VAL A 23 10.54 10.83 -11.53
C VAL A 23 9.83 11.78 -12.47
N ASN A 24 9.92 13.07 -12.18
CA ASN A 24 9.33 14.16 -12.96
C ASN A 24 10.44 15.07 -13.49
N HIS A 25 10.06 16.14 -14.18
CA HIS A 25 11.00 17.17 -14.60
C HIS A 25 10.47 18.57 -14.30
N TRP A 26 11.37 19.46 -13.89
CA TRP A 26 11.12 20.89 -13.90
C TRP A 26 11.50 21.48 -15.25
N ARG A 27 10.50 22.05 -15.95
CA ARG A 27 10.66 22.79 -17.22
C ARG A 27 11.50 22.04 -18.29
N LYS A 28 11.40 20.71 -18.36
CA LYS A 28 12.19 19.87 -19.29
C LYS A 28 13.71 20.05 -19.14
N ARG A 29 14.18 20.40 -17.94
CA ARG A 29 15.60 20.68 -17.67
C ARG A 29 16.16 19.80 -16.56
N ILE A 30 15.53 19.86 -15.38
CA ILE A 30 16.05 19.21 -14.18
C ILE A 30 15.08 18.10 -13.77
N LEU A 31 15.58 16.89 -13.55
CA LEU A 31 14.76 15.81 -13.02
C LEU A 31 14.51 15.99 -11.52
N GLN A 32 13.26 15.78 -11.13
CA GLN A 32 12.79 15.83 -9.75
C GLN A 32 12.40 14.41 -9.31
N PHE A 33 12.89 14.01 -8.15
CA PHE A 33 12.66 12.69 -7.59
C PHE A 33 11.82 12.85 -6.33
N ARG A 34 10.75 12.06 -6.22
CA ARG A 34 9.89 12.11 -5.05
C ARG A 34 9.29 10.75 -4.73
N ILE A 35 9.28 10.40 -3.45
CA ILE A 35 8.43 9.33 -2.92
C ILE A 35 7.47 9.98 -1.92
N LEU A 36 6.18 9.71 -2.07
CA LEU A 36 5.17 10.28 -1.20
C LEU A 36 4.00 9.33 -0.93
N ILE A 37 3.35 9.49 0.23
CA ILE A 37 2.04 8.95 0.56
C ILE A 37 1.12 10.14 0.84
N LYS A 38 -0.08 10.15 0.26
CA LYS A 38 -1.05 11.25 0.42
C LYS A 38 -2.37 10.68 0.91
N LEU A 39 -2.74 10.98 2.15
CA LEU A 39 -3.98 10.53 2.78
C LEU A 39 -4.88 11.72 3.10
N LYS A 40 -6.20 11.50 3.15
CA LYS A 40 -7.12 12.52 3.69
C LYS A 40 -6.68 12.90 5.11
N TYR A 41 -6.71 14.19 5.41
CA TYR A 41 -6.41 14.67 6.75
C TYR A 41 -7.47 14.19 7.73
N THR A 42 -7.03 13.37 8.68
CA THR A 42 -7.69 13.05 9.93
C THR A 42 -6.59 13.01 11.00
N GLU A 43 -6.94 13.19 12.26
CA GLU A 43 -5.95 13.17 13.35
C GLU A 43 -5.21 11.82 13.38
N ASP A 44 -5.92 10.72 13.16
CA ASP A 44 -5.33 9.38 13.13
C ASP A 44 -4.37 9.17 11.96
N ASN A 45 -4.71 9.66 10.75
CA ASN A 45 -3.79 9.60 9.61
C ASN A 45 -2.57 10.50 9.83
N TYR A 46 -2.76 11.69 10.42
CA TYR A 46 -1.65 12.59 10.73
C TYR A 46 -0.68 11.99 11.75
N ARG A 47 -1.22 11.44 12.86
CA ARG A 47 -0.43 10.73 13.87
C ARG A 47 0.33 9.56 13.25
N MET A 48 -0.35 8.70 12.47
CA MET A 48 0.28 7.56 11.81
C MET A 48 1.47 7.97 10.94
N LEU A 49 1.29 8.97 10.06
CA LEU A 49 2.38 9.41 9.19
C LEU A 49 3.51 10.11 9.96
N THR A 50 3.20 10.79 11.06
CA THR A 50 4.19 11.40 11.98
C THR A 50 5.04 10.33 12.67
N GLU A 51 4.42 9.24 13.14
CA GLU A 51 5.14 8.14 13.77
C GLU A 51 6.02 7.39 12.75
N ILE A 52 5.52 7.15 11.52
CA ILE A 52 6.34 6.59 10.43
C ILE A 52 7.53 7.50 10.11
N ARG A 53 7.33 8.81 10.07
CA ARG A 53 8.40 9.80 9.87
C ARG A 53 9.49 9.65 10.95
N ASP A 54 9.08 9.60 12.21
CA ASP A 54 10.00 9.57 13.35
C ASP A 54 10.78 8.25 13.41
N GLU A 55 10.13 7.13 13.09
CA GLU A 55 10.78 5.82 13.06
C GLU A 55 11.75 5.67 11.88
N LEU A 56 11.36 6.14 10.69
CA LEU A 56 12.20 6.00 9.52
C LEU A 56 13.31 7.04 9.46
N ASN A 57 13.08 8.23 10.02
CA ASN A 57 13.96 9.40 9.98
C ASN A 57 14.44 9.72 8.55
N ILE A 58 13.51 9.59 7.60
CA ILE A 58 13.73 9.88 6.18
C ILE A 58 12.80 11.03 5.84
N PHE A 59 11.51 10.76 5.82
CA PHE A 59 10.47 11.65 5.30
C PHE A 59 10.28 12.97 6.07
N ASN A 60 9.48 13.83 5.47
CA ASN A 60 8.82 14.97 6.10
C ASN A 60 7.30 14.76 6.09
N VAL A 61 6.59 15.40 7.01
CA VAL A 61 5.12 15.41 7.06
C VAL A 61 4.62 16.83 6.82
N HIS A 62 3.65 16.98 5.91
CA HIS A 62 3.00 18.26 5.64
C HIS A 62 1.48 18.10 5.57
N ILE A 63 0.75 19.14 5.95
CA ILE A 63 -0.70 19.24 5.75
C ILE A 63 -0.95 20.23 4.61
N ARG A 64 -1.73 19.83 3.60
CA ARG A 64 -2.11 20.68 2.45
C ARG A 64 -3.50 20.31 1.94
N ASN A 65 -4.38 21.30 1.80
CA ASN A 65 -5.72 21.17 1.17
C ASN A 65 -6.51 19.94 1.67
N ASP A 66 -6.68 19.80 2.99
CA ASP A 66 -7.36 18.65 3.63
C ASP A 66 -6.70 17.27 3.42
N TYR A 67 -5.41 17.25 3.10
CA TYR A 67 -4.59 16.05 3.04
C TYR A 67 -3.38 16.15 3.97
N VAL A 68 -2.96 15.02 4.51
CA VAL A 68 -1.64 14.83 5.09
C VAL A 68 -0.74 14.11 4.08
N LEU A 69 0.48 14.59 3.94
CA LEU A 69 1.49 14.07 3.03
C LEU A 69 2.71 13.63 3.82
N LEU A 70 3.10 12.37 3.68
CA LEU A 70 4.44 11.89 4.02
C LEU A 70 5.28 11.93 2.74
N ILE A 71 6.36 12.70 2.71
CA ILE A 71 7.07 13.01 1.45
C ILE A 71 8.57 13.11 1.65
N GLU A 72 9.32 12.62 0.65
CA GLU A 72 10.75 12.81 0.53
C GLU A 72 11.13 13.15 -0.91
N ASP A 73 11.95 14.18 -1.09
CA ASP A 73 12.51 14.61 -2.37
C ASP A 73 14.01 15.01 -2.33
N ASP A 74 14.66 14.91 -1.18
CA ASP A 74 16.11 14.98 -1.05
C ASP A 74 16.78 13.71 -1.58
N LYS A 75 17.67 13.87 -2.58
CA LYS A 75 18.34 12.73 -3.23
C LYS A 75 19.15 11.86 -2.26
N ARG A 76 19.73 12.41 -1.19
CA ARG A 76 20.55 11.62 -0.24
C ARG A 76 19.65 10.74 0.61
N LYS A 77 18.55 11.30 1.14
CA LYS A 77 17.54 10.55 1.88
C LYS A 77 16.81 9.53 1.01
N LEU A 78 16.51 9.86 -0.24
CA LEU A 78 15.97 8.89 -1.22
C LEU A 78 16.91 7.72 -1.47
N LYS A 79 18.23 7.96 -1.53
CA LYS A 79 19.23 6.87 -1.63
C LYS A 79 19.22 5.97 -0.38
N LEU A 80 18.99 6.53 0.81
CA LEU A 80 18.82 5.72 2.04
C LEU A 80 17.53 4.91 1.99
N LEU A 81 16.44 5.49 1.52
CA LEU A 81 15.15 4.80 1.36
C LEU A 81 15.24 3.64 0.37
N ILE A 82 15.89 3.84 -0.79
CA ILE A 82 16.16 2.77 -1.76
C ILE A 82 16.92 1.61 -1.10
N LYS A 83 17.98 1.91 -0.33
CA LYS A 83 18.72 0.87 0.38
C LYS A 83 17.81 0.08 1.33
N ARG A 84 16.91 0.75 2.05
CA ARG A 84 15.94 0.06 2.93
C ARG A 84 14.95 -0.78 2.15
N ILE A 85 14.37 -0.28 1.05
CA ILE A 85 13.46 -1.05 0.19
C ILE A 85 14.17 -2.29 -0.37
N ASP A 86 15.43 -2.16 -0.79
CA ASP A 86 16.24 -3.25 -1.32
C ASP A 86 16.55 -4.36 -0.28
N LEU A 87 16.60 -4.04 1.02
CA LEU A 87 16.74 -5.06 2.08
C LEU A 87 15.54 -6.03 2.12
N PHE A 88 14.39 -5.61 1.60
CA PHE A 88 13.20 -6.45 1.42
C PHE A 88 13.11 -7.01 0.00
N GLY A 89 14.25 -7.12 -0.70
CA GLY A 89 14.34 -7.63 -2.06
C GLY A 89 13.76 -6.69 -3.13
N GLY A 90 13.49 -5.43 -2.79
CA GLY A 90 12.77 -4.52 -3.68
C GLY A 90 11.31 -4.93 -3.91
N PHE A 91 10.73 -5.67 -2.97
CA PHE A 91 9.40 -6.26 -3.11
C PHE A 91 8.31 -5.18 -3.11
N LEU A 92 7.68 -5.04 -4.28
CA LEU A 92 6.54 -4.19 -4.61
C LEU A 92 5.74 -4.91 -5.70
N LEU A 93 4.43 -4.72 -5.80
CA LEU A 93 3.66 -5.32 -6.88
C LEU A 93 4.04 -4.70 -8.23
N THR A 94 3.67 -5.38 -9.31
CA THR A 94 4.22 -5.15 -10.65
C THR A 94 4.22 -3.67 -11.03
N LYS A 95 3.09 -2.99 -10.89
CA LYS A 95 2.96 -1.57 -11.29
C LYS A 95 3.82 -0.62 -10.45
N VAL A 96 3.89 -0.80 -9.13
CA VAL A 96 4.70 0.06 -8.26
C VAL A 96 6.18 -0.28 -8.43
N ARG A 97 6.52 -1.56 -8.58
CA ARG A 97 7.88 -2.05 -8.85
C ARG A 97 8.46 -1.49 -10.14
N LEU A 98 7.70 -1.43 -11.23
CA LEU A 98 8.14 -0.79 -12.48
C LEU A 98 8.55 0.68 -12.25
N ARG A 99 7.73 1.44 -11.50
CA ARG A 99 8.03 2.83 -11.14
C ARG A 99 9.26 2.93 -10.24
N TYR A 100 9.38 2.04 -9.26
CA TYR A 100 10.53 1.95 -8.37
C TYR A 100 11.83 1.63 -9.12
N CYS A 101 11.83 0.66 -10.04
CA CYS A 101 12.99 0.32 -10.86
C CYS A 101 13.46 1.51 -11.69
N PHE A 102 12.53 2.21 -12.36
CA PHE A 102 12.87 3.42 -13.10
C PHE A 102 13.41 4.53 -12.22
N PHE A 103 12.76 4.77 -11.08
CA PHE A 103 13.20 5.74 -10.08
C PHE A 103 14.62 5.47 -9.60
N LYS A 104 14.90 4.23 -9.21
CA LYS A 104 16.21 3.78 -8.74
C LYS A 104 17.27 3.94 -9.81
N TYR A 105 16.99 3.56 -11.06
CA TYR A 105 17.91 3.74 -12.17
C TYR A 105 18.20 5.22 -12.42
N ALA A 106 17.17 6.03 -12.60
CA ALA A 106 17.31 7.44 -12.92
C ALA A 106 18.08 8.20 -11.82
N LEU A 107 17.86 7.85 -10.55
CA LEU A 107 18.56 8.46 -9.42
C LEU A 107 20.01 7.96 -9.27
N LYS A 108 20.28 6.70 -9.61
CA LYS A 108 21.63 6.11 -9.53
C LYS A 108 22.55 6.62 -10.63
N HIS A 109 22.01 6.77 -11.83
CA HIS A 109 22.78 7.16 -13.03
C HIS A 109 22.71 8.66 -13.33
N ASP A 110 21.97 9.44 -12.53
CA ASP A 110 21.77 10.88 -12.71
C ASP A 110 21.45 11.25 -14.16
N ILE A 111 20.50 10.52 -14.76
CA ILE A 111 20.16 10.64 -16.18
C ILE A 111 19.71 12.07 -16.55
N THR A 112 20.01 12.46 -17.77
CA THR A 112 19.61 13.72 -18.37
C THR A 112 18.11 13.75 -18.70
N PHE A 113 17.58 14.95 -18.94
CA PHE A 113 16.20 15.08 -19.43
C PHE A 113 16.01 14.38 -20.79
N SER A 114 17.00 14.43 -21.69
CA SER A 114 16.93 13.78 -22.99
C SER A 114 16.82 12.26 -22.86
N GLU A 115 17.61 11.64 -21.97
CA GLU A 115 17.50 10.20 -21.68
C GLU A 115 16.16 9.87 -21.02
N TYR A 116 15.71 10.65 -20.04
CA TYR A 116 14.38 10.50 -19.45
C TYR A 116 13.28 10.53 -20.52
N ALA A 117 13.33 11.49 -21.44
CA ALA A 117 12.34 11.64 -22.51
C ALA A 117 12.36 10.43 -23.45
N ALA A 118 13.56 9.98 -23.87
CA ALA A 118 13.73 8.80 -24.71
C ALA A 118 13.14 7.54 -24.05
N ILE A 119 13.41 7.33 -22.76
CA ILE A 119 12.89 6.20 -21.98
C ILE A 119 11.36 6.25 -21.87
N LYS A 120 10.79 7.44 -21.63
CA LYS A 120 9.35 7.60 -21.51
C LYS A 120 8.62 7.45 -22.84
N SER A 121 9.25 7.82 -23.95
CA SER A 121 8.71 7.59 -25.30
C SER A 121 8.85 6.15 -25.77
N ASN A 122 9.84 5.41 -25.28
CA ASN A 122 10.08 4.02 -25.64
C ASN A 122 10.33 3.17 -24.39
N SER A 123 9.26 2.57 -23.87
CA SER A 123 9.30 1.69 -22.71
C SER A 123 10.10 0.41 -22.93
N GLU A 124 10.34 -0.03 -24.17
CA GLU A 124 11.11 -1.24 -24.43
C GLU A 124 12.57 -1.10 -24.01
N TRP A 125 13.14 0.11 -24.18
CA TRP A 125 14.55 0.39 -23.87
C TRP A 125 14.90 0.16 -22.40
N PHE A 126 13.98 0.49 -21.49
CA PHE A 126 14.21 0.32 -20.05
C PHE A 126 14.04 -1.13 -19.58
N GLY A 127 13.57 -2.02 -20.44
CA GLY A 127 13.33 -3.42 -20.08
C GLY A 127 12.16 -3.60 -19.12
N TYR A 128 11.17 -2.71 -19.13
CA TYR A 128 9.96 -2.86 -18.30
C TYR A 128 9.28 -4.22 -18.51
N HIS A 129 9.33 -4.76 -19.74
CA HIS A 129 8.82 -6.09 -20.10
C HIS A 129 9.57 -7.26 -19.43
N LYS A 130 10.77 -7.03 -18.87
CA LYS A 130 11.54 -8.05 -18.15
C LYS A 130 11.08 -8.23 -16.70
N ILE A 131 10.23 -7.34 -16.18
CA ILE A 131 9.68 -7.48 -14.83
C ILE A 131 8.56 -8.51 -14.89
N VAL A 132 8.86 -9.72 -14.39
CA VAL A 132 7.88 -10.82 -14.26
C VAL A 132 7.00 -10.56 -13.04
N PRO A 133 5.67 -10.44 -13.17
CA PRO A 133 4.75 -10.34 -12.04
C PRO A 133 4.98 -11.47 -11.03
N TYR A 134 4.83 -11.18 -9.74
CA TYR A 134 4.85 -12.22 -8.72
C TYR A 134 3.57 -13.05 -8.84
N ASP A 135 3.70 -14.38 -8.76
CA ASP A 135 2.52 -15.21 -8.56
C ASP A 135 2.03 -15.13 -7.10
N TYR A 136 0.84 -15.66 -6.81
CA TYR A 136 0.29 -15.61 -5.46
C TYR A 136 1.18 -16.32 -4.41
N ASN A 137 1.95 -17.34 -4.81
CA ASN A 137 2.82 -18.11 -3.91
C ASN A 137 4.10 -17.33 -3.60
N ASP A 138 4.69 -16.65 -4.58
CA ASP A 138 5.79 -15.71 -4.39
C ASP A 138 5.46 -14.62 -3.37
N ILE A 139 4.21 -14.13 -3.39
CA ILE A 139 3.69 -13.11 -2.47
C ILE A 139 3.49 -13.70 -1.07
N LEU A 140 2.78 -14.83 -0.95
CA LEU A 140 2.43 -15.45 0.34
C LEU A 140 3.65 -15.94 1.13
N THR A 141 4.70 -16.36 0.44
CA THR A 141 5.91 -16.91 1.07
C THR A 141 6.85 -15.84 1.60
N LYS A 142 6.56 -14.53 1.40
CA LYS A 142 7.40 -13.47 1.98
C LYS A 142 7.30 -13.49 3.50
N PRO A 143 8.43 -13.51 4.23
CA PRO A 143 8.41 -13.57 5.70
C PRO A 143 7.78 -12.32 6.34
N PHE A 144 7.67 -11.23 5.59
CA PHE A 144 7.05 -9.97 5.99
C PHE A 144 5.66 -9.74 5.37
N PHE A 145 5.08 -10.75 4.72
CA PHE A 145 3.80 -10.65 4.02
C PHE A 145 2.69 -10.09 4.91
N ASP A 146 2.59 -10.54 6.16
CA ASP A 146 1.50 -10.16 7.06
C ASP A 146 1.50 -8.66 7.38
N ASP A 147 2.67 -8.10 7.72
CA ASP A 147 2.81 -6.68 8.01
C ASP A 147 2.62 -5.82 6.75
N TRP A 148 3.16 -6.28 5.62
CA TRP A 148 2.96 -5.65 4.32
C TRP A 148 1.49 -5.63 3.90
N LEU A 149 0.78 -6.74 4.08
CA LEU A 149 -0.65 -6.84 3.81
C LEU A 149 -1.44 -5.90 4.74
N CYS A 150 -1.06 -5.75 6.00
CA CYS A 150 -1.69 -4.77 6.89
C CYS A 150 -1.55 -3.34 6.37
N GLY A 151 -0.38 -2.97 5.83
CA GLY A 151 -0.19 -1.68 5.19
C GLY A 151 -1.09 -1.46 3.98
N ILE A 152 -1.31 -2.50 3.15
CA ILE A 152 -2.25 -2.41 2.03
C ILE A 152 -3.69 -2.35 2.53
N ILE A 153 -4.07 -3.10 3.57
CA ILE A 153 -5.42 -3.01 4.16
C ILE A 153 -5.67 -1.61 4.74
N GLU A 154 -4.67 -0.98 5.35
CA GLU A 154 -4.77 0.41 5.83
C GLU A 154 -5.11 1.38 4.69
N ALA A 155 -4.54 1.20 3.50
CA ALA A 155 -4.90 1.98 2.31
C ALA A 155 -6.26 1.55 1.71
N GLU A 156 -6.32 0.31 1.22
CA GLU A 156 -7.31 -0.17 0.25
C GLU A 156 -8.40 -1.07 0.86
N GLY A 157 -8.22 -1.55 2.09
CA GLY A 157 -9.20 -2.42 2.74
C GLY A 157 -10.49 -1.67 3.10
N CYS A 158 -11.64 -2.31 3.03
CA CYS A 158 -12.92 -1.68 3.35
C CYS A 158 -13.76 -2.55 4.28
N PHE A 159 -14.07 -2.02 5.47
CA PHE A 159 -14.98 -2.63 6.45
C PHE A 159 -16.35 -1.97 6.32
N SER A 160 -17.35 -2.70 5.80
CA SER A 160 -18.66 -2.15 5.45
C SER A 160 -19.77 -2.60 6.39
N VAL A 161 -20.35 -1.65 7.14
CA VAL A 161 -21.56 -1.88 7.94
C VAL A 161 -22.80 -1.70 7.06
N ARG A 162 -23.50 -2.79 6.74
CA ARG A 162 -24.72 -2.79 5.92
C ARG A 162 -26.00 -2.84 6.76
N LYS A 163 -27.06 -2.16 6.30
CA LYS A 163 -28.41 -2.20 6.91
C LYS A 163 -29.00 -3.61 6.98
N SER A 164 -28.74 -4.43 5.96
CA SER A 164 -29.17 -5.83 5.90
C SER A 164 -28.49 -6.75 6.92
N LYS A 165 -27.62 -6.22 7.80
CA LYS A 165 -26.78 -6.95 8.79
C LYS A 165 -25.73 -7.89 8.17
N ASN A 166 -25.70 -8.00 6.84
CA ASN A 166 -24.63 -8.67 6.10
C ASN A 166 -23.40 -7.75 6.01
N HIS A 167 -22.76 -7.50 7.13
CA HIS A 167 -21.50 -6.75 7.17
C HIS A 167 -20.44 -7.45 6.32
N SER A 168 -19.58 -6.69 5.66
CA SER A 168 -18.59 -7.24 4.74
C SER A 168 -17.22 -6.61 4.90
N PHE A 169 -16.20 -7.38 4.48
CA PHE A 169 -14.89 -6.88 4.18
C PHE A 169 -14.63 -7.01 2.68
N SER A 170 -14.04 -5.98 2.07
CA SER A 170 -13.54 -6.06 0.69
C SER A 170 -12.16 -5.45 0.55
N ILE A 171 -11.38 -5.98 -0.38
CA ILE A 171 -10.14 -5.37 -0.86
C ILE A 171 -10.07 -5.53 -2.38
N SER A 172 -9.39 -4.60 -3.03
CA SER A 172 -9.31 -4.55 -4.47
C SER A 172 -7.96 -4.07 -4.95
N GLN A 173 -7.57 -4.47 -6.16
CA GLN A 173 -6.36 -4.00 -6.80
C GLN A 173 -6.52 -4.03 -8.32
N LYS A 174 -5.94 -3.04 -8.99
CA LYS A 174 -5.96 -2.97 -10.47
C LYS A 174 -4.76 -3.72 -11.03
N ASP A 175 -4.99 -4.57 -12.04
CA ASP A 175 -3.96 -5.32 -12.78
C ASP A 175 -3.15 -6.34 -11.94
N GLU A 176 -3.51 -6.57 -10.66
CA GLU A 176 -2.77 -7.46 -9.74
C GLU A 176 -3.67 -8.61 -9.25
N LEU A 177 -4.07 -9.52 -10.16
CA LEU A 177 -4.93 -10.67 -9.82
C LEU A 177 -4.28 -11.60 -8.80
N ASP A 178 -2.97 -11.87 -8.93
CA ASP A 178 -2.23 -12.75 -8.03
C ASP A 178 -2.15 -12.21 -6.60
N PHE A 179 -2.11 -10.89 -6.42
CA PHE A 179 -2.27 -10.28 -5.10
C PHE A 179 -3.64 -10.60 -4.50
N ILE A 180 -4.73 -10.47 -5.27
CA ILE A 180 -6.07 -10.79 -4.77
C ILE A 180 -6.21 -12.30 -4.48
N ASN A 181 -5.59 -13.17 -5.28
CA ASN A 181 -5.49 -14.60 -4.99
C ASN A 181 -4.71 -14.88 -3.68
N ALA A 182 -3.60 -14.17 -3.44
CA ALA A 182 -2.86 -14.28 -2.18
C ALA A 182 -3.74 -13.91 -0.97
N VAL A 183 -4.49 -12.81 -1.05
CA VAL A 183 -5.44 -12.43 0.02
C VAL A 183 -6.53 -13.50 0.20
N LYS A 184 -7.10 -14.00 -0.90
CA LYS A 184 -8.11 -15.06 -0.89
C LYS A 184 -7.60 -16.29 -0.14
N LEU A 185 -6.38 -16.73 -0.42
CA LEU A 185 -5.75 -17.89 0.21
C LEU A 185 -5.40 -17.62 1.67
N LYS A 186 -4.82 -16.46 1.99
CA LYS A 186 -4.45 -16.06 3.37
C LYS A 186 -5.62 -16.19 4.34
N PHE A 187 -6.82 -15.77 3.92
CA PHE A 187 -8.02 -15.79 4.76
C PHE A 187 -9.00 -16.92 4.41
N SER A 188 -8.59 -17.88 3.57
CA SER A 188 -9.44 -19.00 3.13
C SER A 188 -10.82 -18.56 2.62
N LEU A 189 -10.86 -17.46 1.85
CA LEU A 189 -12.12 -16.83 1.44
C LEU A 189 -12.84 -17.72 0.41
N PRO A 190 -14.10 -18.14 0.66
CA PRO A 190 -14.84 -18.99 -0.27
C PRO A 190 -15.36 -18.20 -1.49
N ASN A 191 -15.39 -16.87 -1.38
CA ASN A 191 -15.95 -15.98 -2.39
C ASN A 191 -15.15 -16.02 -3.71
N LYS A 192 -15.85 -15.90 -4.84
CA LYS A 192 -15.22 -15.71 -6.16
C LYS A 192 -14.65 -14.30 -6.24
N ILE A 193 -13.49 -14.18 -6.89
CA ILE A 193 -12.90 -12.87 -7.23
C ILE A 193 -13.76 -12.28 -8.34
N GLN A 194 -14.19 -11.03 -8.15
CA GLN A 194 -14.93 -10.26 -9.15
C GLN A 194 -13.93 -9.53 -10.04
N THR A 195 -14.03 -9.71 -11.35
CA THR A 195 -13.32 -8.89 -12.33
C THR A 195 -14.23 -7.77 -12.79
N ARG A 196 -13.87 -6.52 -12.50
CA ARG A 196 -14.57 -5.32 -12.97
C ARG A 196 -13.85 -4.72 -14.18
N SER A 197 -14.45 -3.69 -14.78
CA SER A 197 -13.88 -2.96 -15.91
C SER A 197 -12.43 -2.54 -15.66
N ASN A 198 -11.60 -2.52 -16.71
CA ASN A 198 -10.18 -2.14 -16.66
C ASN A 198 -9.35 -3.01 -15.71
N SER A 199 -9.57 -4.33 -15.73
CA SER A 199 -8.78 -5.31 -14.96
C SER A 199 -8.73 -5.00 -13.46
N PHE A 200 -9.85 -4.52 -12.92
CA PHE A 200 -9.96 -4.19 -11.51
C PHE A 200 -10.53 -5.38 -10.75
N TYR A 201 -9.68 -6.04 -9.96
CA TYR A 201 -10.03 -7.27 -9.25
C TYR A 201 -10.47 -6.94 -7.83
N VAL A 202 -11.58 -7.52 -7.41
CA VAL A 202 -12.17 -7.29 -6.08
C VAL A 202 -12.47 -8.64 -5.44
N ILE A 203 -12.08 -8.81 -4.19
CA ILE A 203 -12.61 -9.87 -3.34
C ILE A 203 -13.39 -9.25 -2.20
N GLU A 204 -14.63 -9.68 -2.04
CA GLU A 204 -15.50 -9.27 -0.95
C GLU A 204 -16.03 -10.52 -0.26
N THR A 205 -16.03 -10.51 1.07
CA THR A 205 -16.59 -11.59 1.89
C THR A 205 -17.60 -11.06 2.90
N TYR A 206 -18.66 -11.85 3.06
CA TYR A 206 -19.71 -11.72 4.06
C TYR A 206 -19.64 -12.86 5.08
N ASN A 207 -18.68 -13.79 4.89
CA ASN A 207 -18.55 -14.96 5.74
C ASN A 207 -18.06 -14.51 7.13
N ARG A 208 -18.87 -14.76 8.16
CA ARG A 208 -18.55 -14.30 9.52
C ARG A 208 -17.24 -14.86 10.08
N ARG A 209 -16.89 -16.11 9.77
CA ARG A 209 -15.61 -16.69 10.24
C ARG A 209 -14.44 -15.97 9.59
N ALA A 210 -14.45 -15.86 8.26
CA ALA A 210 -13.41 -15.15 7.52
C ALA A 210 -13.29 -13.67 7.94
N ILE A 211 -14.41 -12.97 8.15
CA ILE A 211 -14.38 -11.59 8.65
C ILE A 211 -13.75 -11.52 10.04
N ASN A 212 -14.08 -12.46 10.94
CA ASN A 212 -13.46 -12.51 12.25
C ASN A 212 -11.95 -12.76 12.15
N ASP A 213 -11.50 -13.63 11.25
CA ASP A 213 -10.08 -13.89 11.02
C ASP A 213 -9.37 -12.63 10.49
N ILE A 214 -10.01 -11.87 9.60
CA ILE A 214 -9.50 -10.58 9.10
C ILE A 214 -9.45 -9.54 10.23
N ILE A 215 -10.48 -9.46 11.08
CA ILE A 215 -10.49 -8.57 12.25
C ILE A 215 -9.30 -8.92 13.16
N LEU A 216 -9.15 -10.19 13.53
CA LEU A 216 -8.06 -10.65 14.41
C LEU A 216 -6.69 -10.41 13.78
N PHE A 217 -6.57 -10.60 12.46
CA PHE A 217 -5.34 -10.32 11.73
C PHE A 217 -4.95 -8.85 11.78
N CYS A 218 -5.93 -7.95 11.63
CA CYS A 218 -5.73 -6.50 11.62
C CYS A 218 -5.67 -5.87 13.01
N ASP A 219 -6.20 -6.55 14.05
CA ASP A 219 -6.36 -5.97 15.37
C ASP A 219 -5.00 -5.50 15.91
N THR A 220 -4.94 -4.25 16.37
CA THR A 220 -3.71 -3.56 16.84
C THR A 220 -2.63 -3.29 15.78
N LYS A 221 -2.79 -3.77 14.54
CA LYS A 221 -1.84 -3.58 13.43
C LYS A 221 -2.22 -2.44 12.50
N LEU A 222 -3.50 -2.09 12.39
CA LEU A 222 -3.94 -0.85 11.73
C LEU A 222 -3.67 0.35 12.65
N LYS A 223 -3.44 1.51 12.06
CA LYS A 223 -2.82 2.64 12.77
C LYS A 223 -3.43 3.99 12.45
N GLY A 224 -3.96 4.17 11.24
CA GLY A 224 -4.57 5.41 10.79
C GLY A 224 -6.09 5.39 10.92
N GLN A 225 -6.76 6.09 10.01
CA GLN A 225 -8.22 6.15 9.93
C GLN A 225 -8.84 4.74 9.75
N LYS A 226 -8.12 3.77 9.18
CA LYS A 226 -8.65 2.41 9.02
C LYS A 226 -8.83 1.71 10.36
N GLN A 227 -7.99 1.97 11.35
CA GLN A 227 -8.16 1.43 12.69
C GLN A 227 -9.45 1.94 13.35
N VAL A 228 -9.77 3.23 13.17
CA VAL A 228 -11.04 3.81 13.63
C VAL A 228 -12.22 3.14 12.93
N SER A 229 -12.12 2.95 11.61
CA SER A 229 -13.14 2.25 10.82
C SER A 229 -13.34 0.80 11.27
N LEU A 230 -12.25 0.08 11.58
CA LEU A 230 -12.30 -1.29 12.09
C LEU A 230 -12.95 -1.34 13.48
N ASN A 231 -12.59 -0.42 14.38
CA ASN A 231 -13.18 -0.35 15.71
C ASN A 231 -14.69 -0.09 15.64
N TYR A 232 -15.13 0.83 14.79
CA TYR A 232 -16.54 1.06 14.52
C TYR A 232 -17.20 -0.19 13.93
N PHE A 233 -16.56 -0.87 12.97
CA PHE A 233 -17.09 -2.10 12.39
C PHE A 233 -17.29 -3.21 13.43
N LYS A 234 -16.34 -3.38 14.37
CA LYS A 234 -16.39 -4.38 15.46
C LYS A 234 -17.64 -4.21 16.33
N THR A 235 -18.09 -2.97 16.59
CA THR A 235 -19.29 -2.74 17.41
C THR A 235 -20.55 -3.35 16.77
N PHE A 236 -20.68 -3.32 15.45
CA PHE A 236 -21.82 -3.92 14.76
C PHE A 236 -21.62 -5.42 14.49
N PHE A 237 -20.38 -5.81 14.18
CA PHE A 237 -20.08 -7.19 13.83
C PHE A 237 -20.29 -8.18 14.98
N TYR A 238 -19.99 -7.76 16.21
CA TYR A 238 -20.16 -8.57 17.43
C TYR A 238 -21.51 -8.36 18.13
N ASP A 239 -22.20 -7.24 17.97
CA ASP A 239 -23.45 -6.92 18.70
C ASP A 239 -24.73 -7.44 18.00
N ILE A 240 -24.71 -8.70 17.53
CA ILE A 240 -25.86 -9.31 16.80
C ILE A 240 -27.05 -9.65 17.72
N ASN A 241 -26.88 -9.61 19.04
CA ASN A 241 -27.92 -9.98 20.01
C ASN A 241 -28.82 -8.82 20.49
N LYS A 242 -28.61 -7.56 20.08
CA LYS A 242 -29.47 -6.43 20.52
C LYS A 242 -30.70 -6.11 19.67
N CYS A 243 -30.95 -6.87 18.60
CA CYS A 243 -32.14 -6.66 17.75
C CYS A 243 -32.92 -7.95 17.53
N ARG A 244 -33.15 -8.68 18.63
CA ARG A 244 -34.28 -9.59 18.83
C ARG A 244 -35.15 -9.02 19.96
N VAL A 245 -35.75 -7.87 19.71
CA VAL A 245 -36.94 -7.38 20.41
C VAL A 245 -37.87 -6.87 19.33
#